data_AF-A0A972A937-F1
#
_entry.id   AF-A0A972A937-F1
#
_cell.length_a   1.000
_cell.length_b   1.000
_cell.length_c   1.000
_cell.angle_alpha   90.00
_cell.angle_beta   90.00
_cell.angle_gamma   90.00
#
_symmetry.space_group_name_H-M   'P 1'
#
loop_
_entity.id
_entity.type
_entity.pdbx_description
1 polymer ?
#
loop_
_entity_poly.entity_id
_entity_poly.type
_entity_poly.pdbx_seq_one_letter_code
_entity_poly.pdbx_strand_id
1 'polypeptide(L)' 'MKNFLKYLGIVLIFVGVLLLAIYTFQSHTENTLLLSSMLLVIIGILVHIITNKYID' A
#
# COMPACT_ATOMS: atom_id res chain seq x y z
N MET A 1 -7.88 18.97 -4.08
CA MET A 1 -6.81 18.28 -3.33
C MET A 1 -7.34 17.27 -2.29
N LYS A 2 -8.43 17.57 -1.55
CA LYS A 2 -9.03 16.61 -0.60
C LYS A 2 -9.38 15.24 -1.21
N ASN A 3 -9.96 15.23 -2.41
CA ASN A 3 -10.30 13.99 -3.12
C ASN A 3 -9.07 13.14 -3.51
N PHE A 4 -7.96 13.77 -3.89
CA PHE A 4 -6.74 13.03 -4.21
C PHE A 4 -6.20 12.31 -2.97
N LEU A 5 -6.20 13.01 -1.82
CA LEU A 5 -5.77 12.44 -0.56
C LEU A 5 -6.70 11.29 -0.12
N LYS A 6 -8.01 11.40 -0.40
CA LYS A 6 -9.01 10.34 -0.16
C LYS A 6 -8.69 9.05 -0.91
N TYR A 7 -8.26 9.14 -2.16
CA TYR A 7 -7.89 7.98 -2.97
C TYR A 7 -6.45 7.50 -2.74
N LEU A 8 -5.58 8.31 -2.13
CA LEU A 8 -4.18 7.96 -1.92
C LEU A 8 -4.00 6.66 -1.13
N GLY A 9 -4.81 6.44 -0.08
CA GLY A 9 -4.77 5.21 0.70
C GLY A 9 -5.08 3.97 -0.14
N ILE A 10 -6.10 4.03 -0.99
CA ILE A 10 -6.47 2.91 -1.88
C ILE A 10 -5.37 2.65 -2.91
N VAL A 11 -4.76 3.70 -3.45
CA VAL A 11 -3.66 3.60 -4.43
C VAL A 11 -2.43 2.95 -3.80
N LEU A 12 -2.07 3.35 -2.57
CA LEU A 12 -0.96 2.76 -1.82
C LEU A 12 -1.19 1.27 -1.56
N ILE A 13 -2.40 0.88 -1.16
CA ILE A 13 -2.76 -0.54 -0.97
C ILE A 13 -2.61 -1.29 -2.29
N PHE A 14 -3.13 -0.75 -3.39
CA PHE A 14 -3.07 -1.39 -4.70
C PHE A 14 -1.63 -1.62 -5.18
N VAL A 15 -0.76 -0.61 -5.02
CA VAL A 15 0.67 -0.74 -5.34
C VAL A 15 1.36 -1.78 -4.46
N GLY A 16 1.05 -1.80 -3.15
CA GLY A 16 1.58 -2.80 -2.23
C GLY A 16 1.19 -4.23 -2.63
N VAL A 17 -0.08 -4.44 -3.01
CA VAL A 17 -0.58 -5.74 -3.49
C VAL A 17 0.09 -6.15 -4.80
N LEU A 18 0.30 -5.21 -5.74
CA LEU A 18 1.02 -5.50 -6.98
C LEU A 18 2.47 -5.94 -6.72
N LEU A 19 3.18 -5.27 -5.82
CA LEU A 19 4.53 -5.68 -5.44
C LEU A 19 4.56 -7.05 -4.79
N LEU A 20 3.57 -7.36 -3.94
CA LEU A 20 3.37 -8.71 -3.37
C LEU A 20 3.14 -9.75 -4.46
N ALA A 21 2.27 -9.46 -5.44
CA ALA A 21 2.05 -10.35 -6.56
C ALA A 21 3.35 -10.60 -7.36
N ILE A 22 4.11 -9.56 -7.67
CA ILE A 22 5.41 -9.67 -8.36
C ILE A 22 6.38 -10.54 -7.55
N TYR A 23 6.46 -10.34 -6.22
CA TYR A 23 7.28 -11.16 -5.33
C TYR A 23 6.94 -12.65 -5.45
N THR A 24 5.65 -13.00 -5.53
CA THR A 24 5.21 -14.41 -5.58
C THR A 24 5.58 -15.14 -6.87
N PHE A 25 5.74 -14.44 -8.00
CA PHE A 25 6.08 -15.04 -9.29
C PHE A 25 7.58 -15.10 -9.58
N GLN A 26 8.42 -14.57 -8.70
CA GLN A 26 9.86 -14.50 -8.89
C GLN A 26 10.59 -15.18 -7.73
N SER A 27 11.61 -15.96 -8.06
CA SER A 27 12.47 -16.61 -7.06
C SER A 27 13.39 -15.58 -6.39
N HIS A 28 12.99 -15.09 -5.22
CA HIS A 28 13.76 -14.13 -4.44
C HIS A 28 14.49 -14.83 -3.29
N THR A 29 15.77 -14.54 -3.13
CA THR A 29 16.55 -14.95 -1.94
C THR A 29 16.44 -13.93 -0.80
N GLU A 30 16.01 -12.71 -1.12
CA GLU A 30 15.90 -11.61 -0.15
C GLU A 30 14.44 -11.28 0.18
N ASN A 31 14.21 -10.88 1.44
CA ASN A 31 12.89 -10.54 1.96
C ASN A 31 12.59 -9.03 1.91
N THR A 32 13.48 -8.24 1.30
CA THR A 32 13.36 -6.78 1.18
C THR A 32 12.09 -6.36 0.44
N LEU A 33 11.76 -7.05 -0.66
CA LEU A 33 10.57 -6.77 -1.46
C LEU A 33 9.27 -7.22 -0.76
N LEU A 34 9.32 -8.34 -0.03
CA LEU A 34 8.22 -8.79 0.82
C LEU A 34 7.94 -7.81 1.98
N LEU A 35 8.99 -7.35 2.65
CA LEU A 35 8.85 -6.43 3.78
C LEU A 35 8.38 -5.05 3.32
N SER A 36 8.92 -4.52 2.22
CA SER A 36 8.49 -3.23 1.66
C SER A 36 7.04 -3.26 1.17
N SER A 37 6.62 -4.31 0.48
CA SER A 37 5.23 -4.48 0.03
C SER A 37 4.26 -4.60 1.21
N MET A 38 4.61 -5.34 2.26
CA MET A 38 3.83 -5.41 3.49
C MET A 38 3.69 -4.03 4.16
N LEU A 39 4.78 -3.28 4.30
CA LEU A 39 4.75 -1.92 4.86
C LEU A 39 3.88 -0.98 4.01
N LEU A 40 3.95 -1.09 2.68
CA LEU A 40 3.15 -0.27 1.76
C LEU A 40 1.65 -0.52 1.95
N VAL A 41 1.23 -1.77 2.10
CA VAL A 41 -0.17 -2.13 2.39
C VAL A 41 -0.60 -1.57 3.73
N ILE A 42 0.21 -1.75 4.79
CA ILE A 42 -0.11 -1.24 6.14
C ILE A 42 -0.25 0.28 6.13
N ILE A 43 0.71 0.99 5.53
CA ILE A 43 0.67 2.45 5.41
C ILE A 43 -0.54 2.90 4.59
N GLY A 44 -0.84 2.21 3.48
CA GLY A 44 -2.01 2.51 2.65
C GLY A 44 -3.32 2.38 3.42
N ILE A 45 -3.46 1.35 4.26
CA ILE A 45 -4.61 1.16 5.16
C ILE A 45 -4.68 2.31 6.17
N LEU A 46 -3.58 2.63 6.84
CA LEU A 46 -3.54 3.74 7.81
C LEU A 46 -3.94 5.07 7.16
N VAL A 47 -3.39 5.39 5.98
CA VAL A 47 -3.72 6.59 5.23
C VAL A 47 -5.20 6.59 4.83
N HIS A 48 -5.74 5.45 4.39
CA HIS A 48 -7.16 5.34 4.06
C HIS A 48 -8.06 5.61 5.27
N ILE A 49 -7.75 5.00 6.43
CA ILE A 49 -8.50 5.19 7.68
C ILE A 49 -8.41 6.65 8.15
N ILE A 50 -7.21 7.21 8.23
CA ILE A 50 -6.98 8.58 8.70
C ILE A 50 -7.69 9.56 7.77
N THR A 51 -7.56 9.40 6.46
CA THR A 51 -8.20 10.31 5.51
C THR A 51 -9.72 10.24 5.61
N ASN A 52 -10.28 9.04 5.71
CA ASN A 52 -11.73 8.85 5.88
C ASN A 52 -12.25 9.35 7.24
N LYS A 53 -11.39 9.43 8.26
CA LYS A 53 -11.75 9.91 9.60
C LYS A 53 -11.65 11.43 9.77
N TYR A 54 -10.70 12.08 9.12
CA TYR A 54 -10.35 13.48 9.38
C TYR A 54 -10.58 14.44 8.21
N ILE A 55 -10.64 13.94 6.97
CA ILE A 55 -10.69 14.76 5.75
C ILE A 55 -12.05 14.65 5.05
N ASP A 56 -12.81 13.61 5.35
CA ASP A 56 -14.23 13.51 4.98
C ASP A 56 -15.11 14.48 5.77
#